data_AF-A0A0F9E3K6-F1
#
_entry.id   AF-A0A0F9E3K6-F1
#
_cell.length_a   1.000
_cell.length_b   1.000
_cell.length_c   1.000
_cell.angle_alpha   90.00
_cell.angle_beta   90.00
_cell.angle_gamma   90.00
#
_symmetry.space_group_name_H-M   'P 1'
#
loop_
_entity.id
_entity.type
_entity.pdbx_description
1 polymer ?
#
loop_
_entity_poly.entity_id
_entity_poly.type
_entity_poly.pdbx_seq_one_letter_code
_entity_poly.pdbx_strand_id
1 'polypeptide(L)'
;FATSGGAFAMLMGTSWTDVIWSSLLTLVVYVFVLWSGRSKRVAHMLEPLVAIISAILACAVSVYITPEINIRLVVLSAIIVFIPGLALALGLAELAARHLVSGTARVMDSFMLLFKLYFGGFIGIGIGFALFGQADFVQPEPLPKWTAWLAIFLLCSSLIVIFRTKLKHAVWSIASGFIAYGTSIGSAMYLDYTLGTFVGALSVGIFSNLFNRVANAPASIVAMQGLIVLVPGSKTYIGLNSLIEGQDFVYAEHIGQQTFLIFMSLVAGLIFANVALPPKKSL
;
A
#
# COMPACT_ATOMS: atom_id res chain seq x y z
N PHE A 1 11.45 -4.50 -6.65
CA PHE A 1 10.96 -5.10 -5.40
C PHE A 1 11.51 -4.33 -4.21
N ALA A 2 12.81 -4.35 -3.90
CA ALA A 2 13.39 -3.58 -2.79
C ALA A 2 12.94 -2.10 -2.73
N THR A 3 12.93 -1.42 -3.89
CA THR A 3 12.52 -0.01 -3.98
C THR A 3 11.08 0.26 -3.55
N SER A 4 10.16 -0.70 -3.60
CA SER A 4 8.77 -0.47 -3.19
C SER A 4 8.64 -0.27 -1.69
N GLY A 5 9.37 -1.03 -0.88
CA GLY A 5 9.36 -0.89 0.58
C GLY A 5 9.97 0.43 1.04
N GLY A 6 11.15 0.77 0.51
CA GLY A 6 11.78 2.06 0.78
C GLY A 6 10.95 3.26 0.32
N ALA A 7 10.37 3.18 -0.88
CA ALA A 7 9.49 4.23 -1.38
C ALA A 7 8.25 4.40 -0.51
N PHE A 8 7.66 3.31 -0.02
CA PHE A 8 6.53 3.39 0.89
C PHE A 8 6.90 3.99 2.25
N ALA A 9 8.03 3.59 2.85
CA ALA A 9 8.53 4.22 4.08
C ALA A 9 8.77 5.73 3.88
N MET A 10 9.36 6.12 2.75
CA MET A 10 9.56 7.53 2.38
C MET A 10 8.23 8.29 2.24
N LEU A 11 7.20 7.65 1.67
CA LEU A 11 5.86 8.24 1.54
C LEU A 11 5.18 8.45 2.90
N MET A 12 5.42 7.57 3.87
CA MET A 12 4.90 7.69 5.24
C MET A 12 5.60 8.78 6.05
N GLY A 13 6.64 9.43 5.51
CA GLY A 13 7.33 10.55 6.15
C GLY A 13 8.16 10.13 7.36
N THR A 14 8.67 8.89 7.35
CA THR A 14 9.54 8.35 8.41
C THR A 14 10.97 8.90 8.27
N SER A 15 12.00 8.20 8.75
CA SER A 15 13.41 8.58 8.60
C SER A 15 14.09 7.94 7.38
N TRP A 16 15.28 8.43 7.04
CA TRP A 16 16.17 7.78 6.07
C TRP A 16 16.60 6.38 6.51
N THR A 17 16.76 6.13 7.82
CA THR A 17 17.08 4.81 8.37
C THR A 17 15.95 3.83 8.09
N ASP A 18 14.70 4.23 8.30
CA ASP A 18 13.53 3.41 7.97
C ASP A 18 13.43 3.10 6.47
N VAL A 19 13.76 4.05 5.59
CA VAL A 19 13.76 3.85 4.12
C VAL A 19 14.77 2.79 3.69
N ILE A 20 15.99 2.86 4.24
CA ILE A 20 17.07 1.91 3.90
C ILE A 20 16.69 0.51 4.39
N TRP A 21 16.29 0.39 5.66
CA TRP A 21 15.95 -0.91 6.25
C TRP A 21 14.69 -1.52 5.65
N SER A 22 13.67 -0.72 5.34
CA SER A 22 12.50 -1.20 4.59
C SER A 22 12.89 -1.75 3.23
N SER A 23 13.81 -1.08 2.52
CA SER A 23 14.29 -1.57 1.21
C SER A 23 15.03 -2.91 1.32
N LEU A 24 15.89 -3.05 2.34
CA LEU A 24 16.65 -4.26 2.60
C LEU A 24 15.74 -5.42 3.01
N LEU A 25 14.79 -5.20 3.91
CA LEU A 25 13.83 -6.22 4.31
C LEU A 25 12.90 -6.61 3.17
N THR A 26 12.45 -5.66 2.33
CA THR A 26 11.71 -6.02 1.11
C THR A 26 12.53 -6.88 0.15
N LEU A 27 13.87 -6.75 0.12
CA LEU A 27 14.73 -7.66 -0.64
C LEU A 27 14.70 -9.07 -0.03
N VAL A 28 14.75 -9.20 1.30
CA VAL A 28 14.56 -10.50 1.98
C VAL A 28 13.20 -11.10 1.61
N VAL A 29 12.13 -10.31 1.68
CA VAL A 29 10.79 -10.73 1.26
C VAL A 29 10.81 -11.25 -0.18
N TYR A 30 11.51 -10.56 -1.11
CA TYR A 30 11.64 -11.00 -2.49
C TYR A 30 12.30 -12.38 -2.64
N VAL A 31 13.30 -12.70 -1.82
CA VAL A 31 13.92 -14.03 -1.80
C VAL A 31 12.89 -15.11 -1.46
N PHE A 32 11.99 -14.85 -0.50
CA PHE A 32 10.88 -15.76 -0.18
C PHE A 32 9.87 -15.88 -1.32
N VAL A 33 9.62 -14.80 -2.08
CA VAL A 33 8.80 -14.86 -3.31
C VAL A 33 9.43 -15.75 -4.37
N LEU A 34 10.76 -15.67 -4.55
CA LEU A 34 11.46 -16.57 -5.48
C LEU A 34 11.43 -18.03 -5.00
N TRP A 35 11.51 -18.24 -3.68
CA TRP A 35 11.46 -19.57 -3.09
C TRP A 35 10.07 -20.21 -3.18
N SER A 36 9.00 -19.44 -2.98
CA SER A 36 7.63 -19.92 -3.12
C SER A 36 7.32 -20.41 -4.54
N GLY A 37 7.95 -19.80 -5.56
CA GLY A 37 7.87 -20.27 -6.94
C GLY A 37 8.42 -21.69 -7.17
N ARG A 38 9.27 -22.19 -6.26
CA ARG A 38 9.84 -23.56 -6.33
C ARG A 38 9.20 -24.55 -5.35
N SER A 39 8.50 -24.07 -4.32
CA SER A 39 7.95 -24.92 -3.25
C SER A 39 6.49 -24.59 -2.97
N LYS A 40 5.60 -25.54 -3.24
CA LYS A 40 4.16 -25.42 -2.93
C LYS A 40 3.91 -25.14 -1.45
N ARG A 41 4.69 -25.76 -0.56
CA ARG A 41 4.56 -25.57 0.89
C ARG A 41 4.82 -24.12 1.30
N VAL A 42 5.89 -23.52 0.76
CA VAL A 42 6.25 -22.13 1.04
C VAL A 42 5.24 -21.18 0.43
N ALA A 43 4.73 -21.48 -0.77
CA ALA A 43 3.66 -20.68 -1.39
C ALA A 43 2.39 -20.60 -0.52
N HIS A 44 1.99 -21.70 0.13
CA HIS A 44 0.80 -21.71 1.00
C HIS A 44 0.96 -20.90 2.29
N MET A 45 2.19 -20.69 2.76
CA MET A 45 2.48 -19.96 4.00
C MET A 45 3.20 -18.63 3.75
N LEU A 46 3.27 -18.19 2.48
CA LEU A 46 4.15 -17.09 2.10
C LEU A 46 3.82 -15.81 2.86
N GLU A 47 2.54 -15.42 2.92
CA GLU A 47 2.12 -14.15 3.51
C GLU A 47 2.46 -14.06 5.02
N PRO A 48 2.06 -15.02 5.88
CA PRO A 48 2.44 -14.95 7.29
C PRO A 48 3.95 -15.13 7.49
N LEU A 49 4.62 -15.97 6.70
CA LEU A 49 6.06 -16.24 6.84
C LEU A 49 6.92 -15.00 6.57
N VAL A 50 6.63 -14.25 5.50
CA VAL A 50 7.40 -13.04 5.19
C VAL A 50 7.18 -11.95 6.22
N ALA A 51 5.98 -11.85 6.80
CA ALA A 51 5.68 -10.91 7.87
C ALA A 51 6.43 -11.28 9.17
N ILE A 52 6.44 -12.57 9.55
CA ILE A 52 7.20 -13.07 10.72
C ILE A 52 8.69 -12.74 10.57
N ILE A 53 9.28 -13.07 9.43
CA ILE A 53 10.72 -12.89 9.20
C ILE A 53 11.08 -11.43 9.16
N SER A 54 10.28 -10.60 8.48
CA SER A 54 10.50 -9.15 8.44
C SER A 54 10.47 -8.55 9.84
N ALA A 55 9.55 -9.01 10.70
CA ALA A 55 9.43 -8.55 12.07
C ALA A 55 10.61 -8.99 12.96
N ILE A 56 11.01 -10.26 12.91
CA ILE A 56 12.17 -10.74 13.67
C ILE A 56 13.43 -9.98 13.26
N LEU A 57 13.64 -9.78 11.96
CA LEU A 57 14.79 -9.03 11.46
C LEU A 57 14.72 -7.55 11.85
N ALA A 58 13.55 -6.90 11.77
CA ALA A 58 13.39 -5.52 12.21
C ALA A 58 13.70 -5.35 13.71
N CYS A 59 13.27 -6.29 14.57
CA CYS A 59 13.64 -6.32 15.98
C CYS A 59 15.16 -6.49 16.18
N ALA A 60 15.79 -7.41 15.44
CA ALA A 60 17.24 -7.61 15.51
C ALA A 60 18.02 -6.35 15.13
N VAL A 61 17.59 -5.67 14.06
CA VAL A 61 18.23 -4.43 13.60
C VAL A 61 18.02 -3.30 14.62
N SER A 62 16.82 -3.19 15.19
CA SER A 62 16.51 -2.19 16.21
C SER A 62 17.42 -2.32 17.45
N VAL A 63 17.71 -3.54 17.89
CA VAL A 63 18.57 -3.79 19.06
C VAL A 63 20.05 -3.67 18.74
N TYR A 64 20.53 -4.25 17.64
CA TYR A 64 21.96 -4.42 17.39
C TYR A 64 22.59 -3.34 16.51
N ILE A 65 21.80 -2.59 15.73
CA ILE A 65 22.34 -1.71 14.68
C ILE A 65 21.85 -0.27 14.84
N THR A 66 20.54 -0.05 14.81
CA THR A 66 19.95 1.31 14.85
C THR A 66 18.65 1.33 15.65
N PRO A 67 18.67 1.84 16.90
CA PRO A 67 17.48 1.97 17.76
C PRO A 67 16.40 2.91 17.21
N GLU A 68 16.75 3.75 16.24
CA GLU A 68 15.87 4.74 15.60
C GLU A 68 14.79 4.13 14.68
N ILE A 69 14.84 2.81 14.43
CA ILE A 69 13.90 2.17 13.51
C ILE A 69 12.53 2.03 14.14
N ASN A 70 11.50 2.47 13.41
CA ASN A 70 10.13 2.11 13.74
C ASN A 70 9.83 0.69 13.25
N ILE A 71 9.96 -0.30 14.14
CA ILE A 71 9.80 -1.73 13.84
C ILE A 71 8.51 -2.00 13.05
N ARG A 72 7.37 -1.46 13.50
CA ARG A 72 6.05 -1.74 12.90
C ARG A 72 5.91 -1.14 11.51
N LEU A 73 6.35 0.11 11.33
CA LEU A 73 6.32 0.77 10.02
C LEU A 73 7.28 0.10 9.05
N VAL A 74 8.47 -0.29 9.49
CA VAL A 74 9.45 -1.00 8.65
C VAL A 74 8.92 -2.37 8.23
N VAL A 75 8.27 -3.12 9.13
CA VAL A 75 7.61 -4.39 8.78
C VAL A 75 6.50 -4.18 7.77
N LEU A 76 5.61 -3.22 8.00
CA LEU A 76 4.51 -2.88 7.09
C LEU A 76 5.05 -2.48 5.71
N SER A 77 6.11 -1.67 5.68
CA SER A 77 6.79 -1.23 4.45
C SER A 77 7.45 -2.41 3.74
N ALA A 78 8.07 -3.34 4.49
CA ALA A 78 8.74 -4.51 3.93
C ALA A 78 7.77 -5.38 3.12
N ILE A 79 6.54 -5.55 3.63
CA ILE A 79 5.49 -6.40 3.05
C ILE A 79 4.47 -5.64 2.19
N ILE A 80 4.70 -4.36 1.88
CA ILE A 80 3.72 -3.47 1.20
C ILE A 80 3.15 -4.06 -0.09
N VAL A 81 3.94 -4.85 -0.83
CA VAL A 81 3.53 -5.50 -2.08
C VAL A 81 2.41 -6.51 -1.87
N PHE A 82 2.31 -7.10 -0.68
CA PHE A 82 1.25 -8.03 -0.32
C PHE A 82 0.01 -7.33 0.22
N ILE A 83 0.12 -6.09 0.72
CA ILE A 83 -1.01 -5.41 1.35
C ILE A 83 -2.12 -5.21 0.29
N PRO A 84 -3.31 -5.83 0.45
CA PRO A 84 -4.29 -5.99 -0.62
C PRO A 84 -5.21 -4.76 -0.69
N GLY A 85 -4.63 -3.56 -0.62
CA GLY A 85 -5.40 -2.32 -0.65
C GLY A 85 -6.26 -2.26 -1.91
N LEU A 86 -5.63 -2.32 -3.08
CA LEU A 86 -6.32 -2.21 -4.37
C LEU A 86 -7.43 -3.28 -4.53
N ALA A 87 -7.16 -4.52 -4.13
CA ALA A 87 -8.13 -5.61 -4.21
C ALA A 87 -9.36 -5.33 -3.33
N LEU A 88 -9.16 -4.77 -2.13
CA LEU A 88 -10.24 -4.35 -1.24
C LEU A 88 -11.05 -3.20 -1.86
N ALA A 89 -10.39 -2.17 -2.38
CA ALA A 89 -11.06 -1.03 -3.01
C ALA A 89 -11.88 -1.45 -4.24
N LEU A 90 -11.33 -2.31 -5.10
CA LEU A 90 -12.04 -2.85 -6.25
C LEU A 90 -13.20 -3.77 -5.83
N GLY A 91 -13.02 -4.58 -4.80
CA GLY A 91 -14.10 -5.43 -4.26
C GLY A 91 -15.28 -4.59 -3.76
N LEU A 92 -15.01 -3.50 -3.02
CA LEU A 92 -16.04 -2.56 -2.59
C LEU A 92 -16.70 -1.83 -3.78
N ALA A 93 -15.92 -1.44 -4.79
CA ALA A 93 -16.46 -0.83 -6.00
C ALA A 93 -17.40 -1.80 -6.76
N GLU A 94 -17.03 -3.07 -6.85
CA GLU A 94 -17.87 -4.12 -7.46
C GLU A 94 -19.15 -4.36 -6.67
N LEU A 95 -19.10 -4.34 -5.34
CA LEU A 95 -20.29 -4.42 -4.48
C LEU A 95 -21.23 -3.23 -4.73
N ALA A 96 -20.69 -2.01 -4.82
CA ALA A 96 -21.48 -0.81 -5.14
C ALA A 96 -22.11 -0.90 -6.53
N ALA A 97 -21.41 -1.51 -7.49
CA ALA A 97 -21.91 -1.77 -8.85
C ALA A 97 -22.83 -3.00 -8.97
N ARG A 98 -23.26 -3.61 -7.86
CA ARG A 98 -24.13 -4.81 -7.79
C ARG A 98 -23.50 -6.12 -8.30
N HIS A 99 -22.17 -6.17 -8.45
CA HIS A 99 -21.43 -7.41 -8.72
C HIS A 99 -21.14 -8.17 -7.42
N LEU A 100 -22.19 -8.69 -6.78
CA LEU A 100 -22.15 -9.22 -5.41
C LEU A 100 -21.19 -10.42 -5.23
N VAL A 101 -21.15 -11.36 -6.19
CA VAL A 101 -20.32 -12.57 -6.07
C VAL A 101 -18.83 -12.23 -6.15
N SER A 102 -18.40 -11.51 -7.19
CA SER A 102 -17.00 -11.10 -7.36
C SER A 102 -16.56 -10.12 -6.27
N GLY A 103 -17.41 -9.15 -5.95
CA GLY A 103 -17.14 -8.13 -4.94
C GLY A 103 -16.93 -8.73 -3.55
N THR A 104 -17.84 -9.60 -3.09
CA THR A 104 -17.68 -10.26 -1.77
C THR A 104 -16.47 -11.17 -1.74
N ALA A 105 -16.21 -11.97 -2.80
CA ALA A 105 -15.04 -12.85 -2.86
C ALA A 105 -13.72 -12.07 -2.73
N ARG A 106 -13.56 -10.95 -3.44
CA ARG A 106 -12.35 -10.12 -3.35
C ARG A 106 -12.18 -9.43 -2.00
N VAL A 107 -13.28 -8.93 -1.41
CA VAL A 107 -13.24 -8.32 -0.07
C VAL A 107 -12.84 -9.35 0.98
N MET A 108 -13.43 -10.55 0.93
CA MET A 108 -13.11 -11.63 1.86
C MET A 108 -11.67 -12.12 1.70
N ASP A 109 -11.18 -12.27 0.46
CA ASP A 109 -9.79 -12.66 0.19
C ASP A 109 -8.79 -11.58 0.69
N SER A 110 -9.07 -10.31 0.41
CA SER A 110 -8.26 -9.18 0.88
C SER A 110 -8.22 -9.11 2.41
N PHE A 111 -9.36 -9.35 3.07
CA PHE A 111 -9.45 -9.38 4.52
C PHE A 111 -8.64 -10.55 5.12
N MET A 112 -8.77 -11.75 4.54
CA MET A 112 -8.00 -12.92 4.95
C MET A 112 -6.49 -12.70 4.79
N LEU A 113 -6.09 -12.06 3.69
CA LEU A 113 -4.69 -11.75 3.45
C LEU A 113 -4.15 -10.72 4.45
N LEU A 114 -4.90 -9.66 4.74
CA LEU A 114 -4.56 -8.70 5.80
C LEU A 114 -4.41 -9.40 7.16
N PHE A 115 -5.33 -10.31 7.50
CA PHE A 115 -5.27 -11.06 8.75
C PHE A 115 -3.99 -11.92 8.84
N LYS A 116 -3.65 -12.66 7.78
CA LYS A 116 -2.42 -13.46 7.71
C LYS A 116 -1.16 -12.61 7.88
N LEU A 117 -1.08 -11.48 7.17
CA LEU A 117 0.06 -10.56 7.27
C LEU A 117 0.17 -9.97 8.68
N TYR A 118 -0.95 -9.50 9.23
CA TYR A 118 -0.99 -8.90 10.57
C TYR A 118 -0.55 -9.90 11.63
N PHE A 119 -1.15 -11.09 11.62
CA PHE A 119 -0.84 -12.15 12.56
C PHE A 119 0.62 -12.59 12.47
N GLY A 120 1.16 -12.68 11.25
CA GLY A 120 2.57 -12.97 11.04
C GLY A 120 3.49 -11.87 11.61
N GLY A 121 3.17 -10.59 11.36
CA GLY A 121 3.91 -9.47 11.94
C GLY A 121 3.87 -9.46 13.47
N PHE A 122 2.68 -9.66 14.05
CA PHE A 122 2.46 -9.73 15.50
C PHE A 122 3.29 -10.85 16.15
N ILE A 123 3.21 -12.08 15.62
CA ILE A 123 4.03 -13.21 16.10
C ILE A 123 5.52 -12.90 15.95
N GLY A 124 5.95 -12.39 14.79
CA GLY A 124 7.35 -12.11 14.53
C GLY A 124 7.94 -11.06 15.47
N ILE A 125 7.16 -10.02 15.82
CA ILE A 125 7.57 -9.03 16.82
C ILE A 125 7.69 -9.68 18.20
N GLY A 126 6.69 -10.48 18.61
CA GLY A 126 6.73 -11.20 19.89
C GLY A 126 7.95 -12.12 20.03
N ILE A 127 8.28 -12.86 18.96
CA ILE A 127 9.50 -13.69 18.90
C ILE A 127 10.75 -12.81 18.92
N GLY A 128 10.79 -11.74 18.14
CA GLY A 128 11.93 -10.82 18.08
C GLY A 128 12.25 -10.20 19.43
N PHE A 129 11.24 -9.74 20.17
CA PHE A 129 11.43 -9.20 21.52
C PHE A 129 11.86 -10.27 22.53
N ALA A 130 11.35 -11.50 22.42
CA ALA A 130 11.79 -12.59 23.29
C ALA A 130 13.25 -12.99 23.03
N LEU A 131 13.73 -12.90 21.78
CA LEU A 131 15.08 -13.29 21.40
C LEU A 131 16.12 -12.19 21.62
N PHE A 132 15.76 -10.93 21.37
CA PHE A 132 16.72 -9.82 21.32
C PHE A 132 16.47 -8.75 22.39
N GLY A 133 15.33 -8.78 23.07
CA GLY A 133 14.89 -7.70 23.96
C GLY A 133 14.25 -6.54 23.21
N GLN A 134 14.04 -5.43 23.92
CA GLN A 134 13.47 -4.20 23.38
C GLN A 134 14.52 -3.10 23.48
N ALA A 135 14.72 -2.36 22.38
CA ALA A 135 15.53 -1.16 22.37
C ALA A 135 14.66 0.06 22.69
N ASP A 136 15.25 1.05 23.36
CA ASP A 136 14.59 2.34 23.56
C ASP A 136 14.51 3.07 22.21
N PHE A 137 13.28 3.20 21.70
CA PHE A 137 13.04 3.87 20.42
C PHE A 137 13.35 5.36 20.53
N VAL A 138 14.34 5.81 19.76
CA VAL A 138 14.69 7.23 19.64
C VAL A 138 14.03 7.75 18.38
N GLN A 139 13.09 8.69 18.51
CA GLN A 139 12.37 9.23 17.36
C GLN A 139 13.31 10.04 16.46
N PRO A 140 13.58 9.58 15.22
CA PRO A 140 14.45 10.28 14.29
C PRO A 140 13.76 11.50 13.66
N GLU A 141 14.55 12.40 13.04
CA GLU A 141 14.00 13.51 12.27
C GLU A 141 13.18 12.99 11.07
N PRO A 142 11.94 13.48 10.89
CA PRO A 142 11.10 13.06 9.78
C PRO A 142 11.62 13.61 8.45
N LEU A 143 11.41 12.84 7.39
CA LEU A 143 11.79 13.23 6.04
C LEU A 143 11.09 14.54 5.61
N PRO A 144 11.79 15.40 4.85
CA PRO A 144 11.19 16.61 4.29
C PRO A 144 10.00 16.28 3.39
N LYS A 145 8.92 17.08 3.44
CA LYS A 145 7.67 16.81 2.70
C LYS A 145 7.84 16.63 1.17
N TRP A 146 8.87 17.23 0.57
CA TRP A 146 9.12 17.09 -0.87
C TRP A 146 9.51 15.67 -1.28
N THR A 147 10.06 14.87 -0.36
CA THR A 147 10.47 13.48 -0.64
C THR A 147 9.29 12.59 -0.99
N ALA A 148 8.06 12.96 -0.62
CA ALA A 148 6.87 12.24 -1.00
C ALA A 148 6.67 12.18 -2.54
N TRP A 149 7.06 13.23 -3.27
CA TRP A 149 7.05 13.22 -4.73
C TRP A 149 8.05 12.25 -5.32
N LEU A 150 9.24 12.15 -4.70
CA LEU A 150 10.25 11.15 -5.06
C LEU A 150 9.78 9.73 -4.71
N ALA A 151 9.14 9.56 -3.57
CA ALA A 151 8.54 8.31 -3.13
C ALA A 151 7.52 7.79 -4.14
N ILE A 152 6.65 8.65 -4.66
CA ILE A 152 5.66 8.29 -5.69
C ILE A 152 6.35 7.84 -6.97
N PHE A 153 7.36 8.59 -7.42
CA PHE A 153 8.14 8.20 -8.59
C PHE A 153 8.76 6.82 -8.44
N LEU A 154 9.42 6.57 -7.30
CA LEU A 154 10.07 5.29 -7.00
C LEU A 154 9.05 4.15 -6.85
N LEU A 155 7.94 4.40 -6.17
CA LEU A 155 6.86 3.43 -5.96
C LEU A 155 6.23 3.05 -7.31
N CYS A 156 5.79 4.01 -8.11
CA CYS A 156 5.21 3.75 -9.43
C CYS A 156 6.19 3.05 -10.38
N SER A 157 7.48 3.42 -10.34
CA SER A 157 8.53 2.75 -11.10
C SER A 157 8.72 1.30 -10.66
N SER A 158 8.68 1.03 -9.36
CA SER A 158 8.76 -0.33 -8.83
C SER A 158 7.57 -1.20 -9.24
N LEU A 159 6.36 -0.62 -9.23
CA LEU A 159 5.12 -1.28 -9.62
C LEU A 159 5.08 -1.61 -11.11
N ILE A 160 5.70 -0.80 -11.98
CA ILE A 160 5.85 -1.12 -13.43
C ILE A 160 6.59 -2.44 -13.61
N VAL A 161 7.66 -2.67 -12.84
CA VAL A 161 8.42 -3.93 -12.89
C VAL A 161 7.61 -5.08 -12.30
N ILE A 162 6.94 -4.86 -11.16
CA ILE A 162 6.14 -5.89 -10.46
C ILE A 162 4.98 -6.36 -11.34
N PHE A 163 4.22 -5.44 -11.93
CA PHE A 163 3.09 -5.76 -12.83
C PHE A 163 3.51 -6.05 -14.26
N ARG A 164 4.81 -6.07 -14.56
CA ARG A 164 5.37 -6.29 -15.91
C ARG A 164 4.71 -5.39 -16.96
N THR A 165 4.47 -4.13 -16.60
CA THR A 165 3.86 -3.14 -17.48
C THR A 165 4.79 -2.86 -18.66
N LYS A 166 4.24 -2.85 -19.89
CA LYS A 166 5.03 -2.55 -21.10
C LYS A 166 5.63 -1.15 -21.00
N LEU A 167 6.90 -0.98 -21.36
CA LEU A 167 7.62 0.31 -21.24
C LEU A 167 6.92 1.46 -21.97
N LYS A 168 6.22 1.19 -23.08
CA LYS A 168 5.41 2.19 -23.79
C LYS A 168 4.28 2.82 -22.95
N HIS A 169 3.88 2.18 -21.86
CA HIS A 169 2.87 2.66 -20.92
C HIS A 169 3.46 3.16 -19.60
N ALA A 170 4.78 3.05 -19.40
CA ALA A 170 5.44 3.41 -18.15
C ALA A 170 5.22 4.88 -17.77
N VAL A 171 5.38 5.80 -18.73
CA VAL A 171 5.17 7.24 -18.50
C VAL A 171 3.73 7.54 -18.07
N TRP A 172 2.76 6.89 -18.71
CA TRP A 172 1.34 7.03 -18.35
C TRP A 172 1.07 6.47 -16.95
N SER A 173 1.61 5.30 -16.62
CA SER A 173 1.48 4.70 -15.29
C SER A 173 2.09 5.56 -14.18
N ILE A 174 3.27 6.16 -14.41
CA ILE A 174 3.90 7.08 -13.44
C ILE A 174 3.05 8.35 -13.30
N ALA A 175 2.63 8.95 -14.43
CA ALA A 175 1.77 10.14 -14.41
C ALA A 175 0.47 9.90 -13.62
N SER A 176 -0.12 8.71 -13.70
CA SER A 176 -1.28 8.33 -12.88
C SER A 176 -1.05 8.45 -11.38
N GLY A 177 0.11 7.99 -10.89
CA GLY A 177 0.48 8.11 -9.48
C GLY A 177 0.69 9.56 -9.04
N PHE A 178 1.30 10.38 -9.89
CA PHE A 178 1.45 11.82 -9.64
C PHE A 178 0.10 12.54 -9.64
N ILE A 179 -0.79 12.22 -10.57
CA ILE A 179 -2.16 12.75 -10.62
C ILE A 179 -2.90 12.37 -9.35
N ALA A 180 -2.87 11.08 -8.99
CA ALA A 180 -3.52 10.55 -7.79
C ALA A 180 -3.12 11.34 -6.54
N TYR A 181 -1.82 11.40 -6.24
CA TYR A 181 -1.32 12.09 -5.05
C TYR A 181 -1.52 13.61 -5.13
N GLY A 182 -1.19 14.21 -6.27
CA GLY A 182 -1.22 15.66 -6.44
C GLY A 182 -2.62 16.24 -6.37
N THR A 183 -3.60 15.62 -7.02
CA THR A 183 -4.99 16.09 -6.94
C THR A 183 -5.60 15.76 -5.58
N SER A 184 -5.24 14.62 -4.96
CA SER A 184 -5.72 14.28 -3.63
C SER A 184 -5.25 15.26 -2.56
N ILE A 185 -3.95 15.56 -2.52
CA ILE A 185 -3.41 16.51 -1.54
C ILE A 185 -3.79 17.95 -1.89
N GLY A 186 -3.73 18.33 -3.17
CA GLY A 186 -4.10 19.68 -3.58
C GLY A 186 -5.55 20.02 -3.25
N SER A 187 -6.47 19.06 -3.43
CA SER A 187 -7.87 19.26 -3.04
C SER A 187 -8.10 19.14 -1.54
N ALA A 188 -7.37 18.29 -0.81
CA ALA A 188 -7.41 18.21 0.65
C ALA A 188 -6.89 19.46 1.37
N MET A 189 -6.32 20.44 0.66
CA MET A 189 -6.03 21.77 1.25
C MET A 189 -7.28 22.65 1.36
N TYR A 190 -8.27 22.42 0.49
CA TYR A 190 -9.53 23.19 0.44
C TYR A 190 -10.72 22.38 0.96
N LEU A 191 -10.62 21.06 0.87
CA LEU A 191 -11.57 20.06 1.34
C LEU A 191 -10.93 19.27 2.50
N ASP A 192 -11.62 18.27 3.03
CA ASP A 192 -11.00 17.30 3.94
C ASP A 192 -10.23 16.20 3.16
N TYR A 193 -9.46 15.37 3.87
CA TYR A 193 -8.71 14.25 3.27
C TYR A 193 -9.62 13.21 2.59
N THR A 194 -10.85 13.04 3.08
CA THR A 194 -11.84 12.10 2.55
C THR A 194 -12.28 12.53 1.15
N LEU A 195 -12.68 13.78 0.99
CA LEU A 195 -13.06 14.39 -0.29
C LEU A 195 -11.84 14.57 -1.18
N GLY A 196 -10.67 14.82 -0.62
CA GLY A 196 -9.42 14.84 -1.38
C GLY A 196 -9.17 13.50 -2.07
N THR A 197 -9.38 12.39 -1.36
CA THR A 197 -9.31 11.05 -1.96
C THR A 197 -10.32 10.85 -3.08
N PHE A 198 -11.55 11.38 -2.92
CA PHE A 198 -12.57 11.34 -3.99
C PHE A 198 -12.10 12.05 -5.26
N VAL A 199 -11.55 13.27 -5.13
CA VAL A 199 -11.00 14.03 -6.27
C VAL A 199 -9.82 13.29 -6.90
N GLY A 200 -8.96 12.69 -6.08
CA GLY A 200 -7.87 11.80 -6.51
C GLY A 200 -8.38 10.66 -7.39
N ALA A 201 -9.35 9.90 -6.89
CA ALA A 201 -9.93 8.75 -7.57
C ALA A 201 -10.65 9.14 -8.86
N LEU A 202 -11.41 10.24 -8.84
CA LEU A 202 -12.05 10.82 -10.01
C LEU A 202 -11.04 11.19 -11.09
N SER A 203 -9.95 11.86 -10.70
CA SER A 203 -8.88 12.28 -11.61
C SER A 203 -8.17 11.09 -12.24
N VAL A 204 -7.84 10.06 -11.43
CA VAL A 204 -7.24 8.80 -11.92
C VAL A 204 -8.17 8.09 -12.88
N GLY A 205 -9.47 8.02 -12.58
CA GLY A 205 -10.46 7.39 -13.45
C GLY A 205 -10.58 8.10 -14.81
N ILE A 206 -10.71 9.43 -14.81
CA ILE A 206 -10.78 10.22 -16.04
C ILE A 206 -9.50 10.06 -16.85
N PHE A 207 -8.34 10.15 -16.20
CA PHE A 207 -7.04 9.98 -16.85
C PHE A 207 -6.88 8.58 -17.47
N SER A 208 -7.34 7.54 -16.76
CA SER A 208 -7.26 6.16 -17.24
C SER A 208 -8.19 5.92 -18.43
N ASN A 209 -9.38 6.52 -18.43
CA ASN A 209 -10.31 6.45 -19.54
C ASN A 209 -9.83 7.27 -20.75
N LEU A 210 -9.15 8.39 -20.51
CA LEU A 210 -8.47 9.16 -21.56
C LEU A 210 -7.33 8.35 -22.18
N PHE A 211 -6.48 7.75 -21.35
CA PHE A 211 -5.42 6.84 -21.78
C PHE A 211 -5.97 5.71 -22.63
N ASN A 212 -7.10 5.12 -22.25
CA ASN A 212 -7.75 4.08 -23.04
C ASN A 212 -8.09 4.53 -24.47
N ARG A 213 -8.55 5.78 -24.63
CA ARG A 213 -8.90 6.35 -25.93
C ARG A 213 -7.67 6.73 -26.77
N VAL A 214 -6.63 7.28 -26.13
CA VAL A 214 -5.42 7.78 -26.82
C VAL A 214 -4.46 6.64 -27.14
N ALA A 215 -4.17 5.78 -26.16
CA ALA A 215 -3.20 4.69 -26.29
C ALA A 215 -3.82 3.39 -26.81
N ASN A 216 -5.14 3.33 -27.00
CA ASN A 216 -5.89 2.13 -27.42
C ASN A 216 -5.60 0.87 -26.57
N ALA A 217 -5.30 1.07 -25.29
CA ALA A 217 -4.94 0.03 -24.32
C ALA A 217 -5.93 0.01 -23.13
N PRO A 218 -6.06 -1.11 -22.38
CA PRO A 218 -6.98 -1.17 -21.23
C PRO A 218 -6.71 -0.07 -20.19
N ALA A 219 -7.78 0.62 -19.74
CA ALA A 219 -7.69 1.68 -18.73
C ALA A 219 -7.07 1.16 -17.41
N SER A 220 -7.31 -0.11 -17.08
CA SER A 220 -6.80 -0.78 -15.88
C SER A 220 -5.28 -0.67 -15.71
N ILE A 221 -4.50 -0.66 -16.80
CA ILE A 221 -3.03 -0.58 -16.73
C ILE A 221 -2.57 0.65 -15.94
N VAL A 222 -3.24 1.78 -16.16
CA VAL A 222 -2.86 3.08 -15.59
C VAL A 222 -3.69 3.38 -14.34
N ALA A 223 -4.94 2.91 -14.30
CA ALA A 223 -5.82 3.03 -13.13
C ALA A 223 -5.26 2.31 -11.91
N MET A 224 -4.77 1.07 -12.08
CA MET A 224 -4.19 0.29 -10.97
C MET A 224 -3.05 1.04 -10.29
N GLN A 225 -2.18 1.70 -11.06
CA GLN A 225 -1.04 2.43 -10.52
C GLN A 225 -1.45 3.63 -9.67
N GLY A 226 -2.37 4.45 -10.18
CA GLY A 226 -2.87 5.62 -9.47
C GLY A 226 -3.70 5.24 -8.25
N LEU A 227 -4.53 4.21 -8.37
CA LEU A 227 -5.34 3.72 -7.25
C LEU A 227 -4.48 3.14 -6.14
N ILE A 228 -3.42 2.39 -6.43
CA ILE A 228 -2.52 1.87 -5.37
C ILE A 228 -1.96 2.99 -4.49
N VAL A 229 -1.72 4.18 -5.05
CA VAL A 229 -1.24 5.34 -4.28
C VAL A 229 -2.33 5.91 -3.35
N LEU A 230 -3.61 5.86 -3.75
CA LEU A 230 -4.73 6.43 -2.97
C LEU A 230 -5.29 5.47 -1.94
N VAL A 231 -5.18 4.17 -2.19
CA VAL A 231 -5.94 3.18 -1.46
C VAL A 231 -5.39 3.00 -0.04
N PRO A 232 -6.24 3.03 1.00
CA PRO A 232 -5.80 3.04 2.39
C PRO A 232 -5.39 1.66 2.91
N GLY A 233 -4.74 0.81 2.10
CA GLY A 233 -4.37 -0.55 2.49
C GLY A 233 -3.50 -0.60 3.76
N SER A 234 -2.52 0.31 3.85
CA SER A 234 -1.67 0.46 5.03
C SER A 234 -2.45 0.97 6.25
N LYS A 235 -3.39 1.90 6.06
CA LYS A 235 -4.27 2.38 7.14
C LYS A 235 -5.20 1.28 7.65
N THR A 236 -5.71 0.40 6.77
CA THR A 236 -6.47 -0.79 7.19
C THR A 236 -5.62 -1.71 8.05
N TYR A 237 -4.36 -1.95 7.67
CA TYR A 237 -3.44 -2.76 8.47
C TYR A 237 -3.15 -2.11 9.83
N ILE A 238 -2.87 -0.79 9.87
CA ILE A 238 -2.64 -0.05 11.11
C ILE A 238 -3.89 -0.08 12.01
N GLY A 239 -5.09 0.03 11.43
CA GLY A 239 -6.35 -0.08 12.16
C GLY A 239 -6.59 -1.45 12.79
N LEU A 240 -6.13 -2.54 12.17
CA LEU A 240 -6.15 -3.86 12.81
C LEU A 240 -5.23 -3.89 14.04
N ASN A 241 -4.11 -3.17 14.00
CA ASN A 241 -3.20 -3.09 15.12
C ASN A 241 -3.83 -2.40 16.34
N SER A 242 -4.47 -1.25 16.14
CA SER A 242 -5.12 -0.53 17.24
C SER A 242 -6.30 -1.30 17.85
N LEU A 243 -7.06 -2.04 17.05
CA LEU A 243 -8.17 -2.88 17.53
C LEU A 243 -7.71 -4.06 18.41
N ILE A 244 -6.53 -4.63 18.14
CA ILE A 244 -6.07 -5.86 18.78
C ILE A 244 -5.14 -5.58 19.97
N GLU A 245 -4.22 -4.62 19.84
CA GLU A 245 -3.24 -4.32 20.89
C GLU A 245 -3.68 -3.18 21.82
N GLY A 246 -4.71 -2.39 21.44
CA GLY A 246 -5.18 -1.26 22.23
C GLY A 246 -4.17 -0.11 22.37
N GLN A 247 -3.07 -0.14 21.61
CA GLN A 247 -2.05 0.90 21.56
C GLN A 247 -1.95 1.48 20.14
N ASP A 248 -2.10 2.79 20.01
CA ASP A 248 -1.93 3.51 18.75
C ASP A 248 -0.45 3.82 18.51
N PHE A 249 0.21 3.09 17.59
CA PHE A 249 1.59 3.43 17.16
C PHE A 249 1.65 4.67 16.26
N VAL A 250 0.48 5.10 15.75
CA VAL A 250 0.22 6.40 15.12
C VAL A 250 -1.08 6.90 15.74
N TYR A 251 -1.02 7.96 16.56
CA TYR A 251 -2.22 8.60 17.12
C TYR A 251 -3.17 9.01 15.99
N ALA A 252 -4.26 8.29 15.82
CA ALA A 252 -5.33 8.68 14.94
C ALA A 252 -6.65 8.14 15.47
N GLU A 253 -7.32 8.98 16.24
CA GLU A 253 -8.71 8.80 16.61
C GLU A 253 -9.51 8.45 15.36
N HIS A 254 -10.32 7.39 15.46
CA HIS A 254 -11.22 6.95 14.39
C HIS A 254 -10.54 6.48 13.07
N ILE A 255 -9.34 5.85 13.11
CA ILE A 255 -8.72 5.22 11.92
C ILE A 255 -9.69 4.36 11.12
N GLY A 256 -10.51 3.54 11.79
CA GLY A 256 -11.47 2.67 11.13
C GLY A 256 -12.52 3.44 10.33
N GLN A 257 -13.07 4.51 10.92
CA GLN A 257 -14.04 5.39 10.26
C GLN A 257 -13.41 6.12 9.08
N GLN A 258 -12.21 6.69 9.26
CA GLN A 258 -11.48 7.36 8.18
C GLN A 258 -11.20 6.40 7.03
N THR A 259 -10.71 5.20 7.33
CA THR A 259 -10.42 4.17 6.32
C THR A 259 -11.67 3.79 5.53
N PHE A 260 -12.80 3.60 6.21
CA PHE A 260 -14.09 3.34 5.57
C PHE A 260 -14.52 4.49 4.64
N LEU A 261 -14.42 5.73 5.11
CA LEU A 261 -14.76 6.93 4.33
C LEU A 261 -13.86 7.08 3.09
N ILE A 262 -12.55 6.81 3.22
CA ILE A 262 -11.61 6.83 2.09
C ILE A 262 -12.02 5.79 1.03
N PHE A 263 -12.40 4.57 1.43
CA PHE A 263 -12.90 3.58 0.48
C PHE A 263 -14.18 4.04 -0.23
N MET A 264 -15.15 4.61 0.50
CA MET A 264 -16.38 5.15 -0.08
C MET A 264 -16.08 6.29 -1.08
N SER A 265 -15.16 7.18 -0.74
CA SER A 265 -14.68 8.24 -1.63
C SER A 265 -14.02 7.70 -2.89
N LEU A 266 -13.19 6.66 -2.77
CA LEU A 266 -12.56 5.99 -3.92
C LEU A 266 -13.60 5.39 -4.86
N VAL A 267 -14.57 4.66 -4.30
CA VAL A 267 -15.66 4.04 -5.07
C VAL A 267 -16.48 5.11 -5.78
N ALA A 268 -16.89 6.16 -5.06
CA ALA A 268 -17.64 7.27 -5.65
C ALA A 268 -16.85 7.97 -6.77
N GLY A 269 -15.57 8.28 -6.55
CA GLY A 269 -14.74 8.94 -7.56
C GLY A 269 -14.60 8.11 -8.84
N LEU A 270 -14.42 6.79 -8.71
CA LEU A 270 -14.35 5.87 -9.85
C LEU A 270 -15.68 5.78 -10.63
N ILE A 271 -16.82 5.74 -9.93
CA ILE A 271 -18.14 5.72 -10.56
C ILE A 271 -18.36 7.02 -11.36
N PHE A 272 -18.10 8.17 -10.74
CA PHE A 272 -18.27 9.47 -11.38
C PHE A 272 -17.32 9.66 -12.58
N ALA A 273 -16.09 9.14 -12.49
CA ALA A 273 -15.14 9.18 -13.61
C ALA A 273 -15.65 8.45 -14.86
N ASN A 274 -16.30 7.30 -14.67
CA ASN A 274 -16.85 6.52 -15.78
C ASN A 274 -18.05 7.18 -16.44
N VAL A 275 -18.83 7.96 -15.68
CA VAL A 275 -19.91 8.81 -16.22
C VAL A 275 -19.34 10.00 -16.97
N ALA A 276 -18.33 10.68 -16.39
CA ALA A 276 -17.72 11.87 -16.99
C ALA A 276 -16.98 11.56 -18.30
N LEU A 277 -16.26 10.44 -18.35
CA LEU A 277 -15.54 10.00 -19.54
C LEU A 277 -15.62 8.47 -19.68
N PRO A 278 -16.60 7.92 -20.41
CA PRO A 278 -16.74 6.47 -20.52
C PRO A 278 -15.57 5.83 -21.29
N PRO A 279 -15.08 4.65 -20.85
CA PRO A 279 -14.03 3.92 -21.56
C PRO A 279 -14.55 3.37 -22.90
N LYS A 280 -13.68 3.30 -23.92
CA LYS A 280 -14.02 2.70 -25.24
C LYS A 280 -13.99 1.18 -25.23
N LYS A 281 -13.19 0.58 -24.35
CA LYS A 281 -13.14 -0.88 -24.12
C LYS A 281 -13.40 -1.11 -22.63
N SER A 282 -14.43 -1.88 -22.31
CA SER A 282 -14.69 -2.27 -20.92
C SER A 282 -13.55 -3.13 -20.38
N LEU A 283 -13.38 -3.09 -19.06
CA LEU A 283 -12.40 -3.85 -18.28
C LEU A 283 -12.38 -5.34 -18.66
#